data_AF-A0A2V9H0E8-F1
#
_entry.id   AF-A0A2V9H0E8-F1
#
_cell.length_a   1.000
_cell.length_b   1.000
_cell.length_c   1.000
_cell.angle_alpha   90.00
_cell.angle_beta   90.00
_cell.angle_gamma   90.00
#
_symmetry.space_group_name_H-M   'P 1'
#
loop_
_entity.id
_entity.type
_entity.pdbx_description
1 polymer ?
#
loop_
_entity_poly.entity_id
_entity_poly.type
_entity_poly.pdbx_seq_one_letter_code
_entity_poly.pdbx_strand_id
1 'polypeptide(L)'
;DRDVKQLFFVEAGIMGLLGGVFGVGIGWIIGKAVTWSTNLYLQRQNLSSVHVFSVPWWLVLSAIAFAIVVSLAAGLYPAARAARLNPVEALRYE
;
A
#
# COMPACT_ATOMS: atom_id res chain seq x y z
N ASP A 1 16.07 19.69 -11.97
CA ASP A 1 14.60 19.50 -11.79
C ASP A 1 14.05 18.15 -12.21
N ARG A 2 14.30 17.68 -13.44
CA ARG A 2 13.75 16.40 -13.93
C ARG A 2 14.30 15.20 -13.14
N ASP A 3 15.59 15.19 -12.83
CA ASP A 3 16.23 14.07 -12.12
C ASP A 3 15.70 13.93 -10.68
N VAL A 4 15.53 15.05 -9.98
CA VAL A 4 14.95 15.10 -8.63
C VAL A 4 13.51 14.57 -8.65
N LYS A 5 12.70 14.99 -9.63
CA LYS A 5 11.32 14.48 -9.79
C LYS A 5 11.29 12.98 -10.10
N GLN A 6 12.21 12.47 -10.92
CA GLN A 6 12.31 11.05 -11.22
C GLN A 6 12.75 10.23 -10.01
N LEU A 7 13.68 10.72 -9.20
CA LEU A 7 14.11 10.06 -7.96
C LEU A 7 12.94 9.88 -7.00
N PHE A 8 12.21 10.97 -6.70
CA PHE A 8 11.05 10.91 -5.82
C PHE A 8 9.91 10.05 -6.38
N PHE A 9 9.72 10.04 -7.71
CA PHE A 9 8.71 9.19 -8.34
C PHE A 9 9.03 7.70 -8.19
N VAL A 10 10.30 7.32 -8.41
CA VAL A 10 10.75 5.94 -8.23
C VAL A 10 10.66 5.52 -6.76
N GLU A 11 11.11 6.36 -5.83
CA GLU A 11 11.02 6.09 -4.40
C GLU A 11 9.58 5.92 -3.92
N ALA A 12 8.68 6.82 -4.35
CA ALA A 12 7.25 6.72 -4.06
C ALA A 12 6.62 5.46 -4.68
N GLY A 13 7.04 5.07 -5.89
CA GLY A 13 6.61 3.83 -6.53
C GLY A 13 7.05 2.57 -5.77
N ILE A 14 8.31 2.53 -5.32
CA ILE A 14 8.85 1.44 -4.50
C ILE A 14 8.10 1.35 -3.16
N MET A 15 7.87 2.49 -2.49
CA MET A 15 7.10 2.54 -1.24
C MET A 15 5.66 2.04 -1.44
N GLY A 16 5.01 2.40 -2.54
CA GLY A 16 3.67 1.92 -2.89
C GLY A 16 3.62 0.42 -3.18
N LEU A 17 4.60 -0.10 -3.91
CA LEU A 17 4.73 -1.53 -4.19
C LEU A 17 4.92 -2.32 -2.90
N LEU A 18 5.89 -1.93 -2.07
CA LEU A 18 6.16 -2.60 -0.80
C LEU A 18 4.95 -2.52 0.12
N GLY A 19 4.35 -1.33 0.28
CA GLY A 19 3.14 -1.13 1.07
C GLY A 19 1.96 -1.98 0.58
N GLY A 20 1.77 -2.08 -0.74
CA GLY A 20 0.75 -2.92 -1.35
C GLY A 20 0.97 -4.41 -1.08
N VAL A 21 2.19 -4.90 -1.27
CA VAL A 21 2.55 -6.32 -1.02
C VAL A 21 2.37 -6.67 0.46
N PHE A 22 2.90 -5.85 1.37
CA PHE A 22 2.73 -6.07 2.81
C PHE A 22 1.27 -5.93 3.24
N GLY A 23 0.53 -4.96 2.70
CA GLY A 23 -0.89 -4.76 3.00
C GLY A 23 -1.75 -5.96 2.59
N VAL A 24 -1.52 -6.51 1.40
CA VAL A 24 -2.18 -7.75 0.95
C VAL A 24 -1.81 -8.92 1.85
N GLY A 25 -0.52 -9.07 2.19
CA GLY A 25 -0.05 -10.13 3.08
C GLY A 25 -0.73 -10.09 4.46
N ILE A 26 -0.77 -8.90 5.08
CA ILE A 26 -1.44 -8.67 6.37
C ILE A 26 -2.94 -8.92 6.25
N GLY A 27 -3.59 -8.44 5.19
CA GLY A 27 -5.01 -8.67 4.93
C GLY A 27 -5.35 -10.16 4.80
N TRP A 28 -4.47 -10.95 4.18
CA TRP A 28 -4.64 -12.40 4.09
C TRP A 28 -4.51 -13.07 5.46
N ILE A 29 -3.52 -12.69 6.26
CA ILE A 29 -3.35 -13.23 7.62
C ILE A 29 -4.60 -12.95 8.45
N ILE A 30 -5.10 -11.71 8.42
CA ILE A 30 -6.34 -11.32 9.12
C ILE A 30 -7.53 -12.15 8.61
N GLY A 31 -7.67 -12.30 7.30
CA GLY A 31 -8.75 -13.09 6.70
C GLY A 31 -8.76 -14.56 7.15
N LYS A 32 -7.58 -15.18 7.24
CA LYS A 32 -7.44 -16.53 7.79
C LYS A 32 -7.76 -16.56 9.29
N ALA A 33 -7.31 -15.58 10.07
CA ALA A 33 -7.59 -15.51 11.50
C ALA A 33 -9.10 -15.37 11.77
N VAL A 34 -9.81 -14.54 10.99
CA VAL A 34 -11.26 -14.39 11.05
C VAL A 34 -11.95 -15.71 10.69
N THR A 35 -11.57 -16.33 9.56
CA THR A 35 -12.15 -17.61 9.14
C THR A 35 -11.93 -18.71 10.19
N TRP A 36 -10.75 -18.74 10.81
CA TRP A 36 -10.44 -19.69 11.88
C TRP A 36 -11.29 -19.44 13.14
N SER A 37 -11.41 -18.18 13.57
CA SER A 37 -12.24 -17.80 14.72
C SER A 37 -13.72 -18.12 14.49
N THR A 38 -14.26 -17.80 13.31
CA THR A 38 -15.65 -18.09 12.95
C THR A 38 -15.92 -19.60 12.89
N ASN A 39 -15.02 -20.39 12.32
CA ASN A 39 -15.18 -21.85 12.29
C ASN A 39 -15.16 -22.47 13.69
N LEU A 40 -14.30 -21.97 14.59
CA LEU A 40 -14.27 -22.45 15.97
C LEU A 40 -15.61 -22.19 16.69
N TYR A 41 -16.24 -21.04 16.43
CA TYR A 41 -17.55 -20.71 16.98
C TYR A 41 -18.67 -21.59 16.38
N LEU A 42 -18.68 -21.78 15.06
CA LEU A 42 -19.68 -22.60 14.36
C LEU A 42 -19.59 -24.09 14.74
N GLN A 43 -18.38 -24.62 14.93
CA GLN A 43 -18.17 -25.99 15.40
C GLN A 43 -18.78 -26.23 16.78
N ARG A 44 -18.71 -25.25 17.69
CA ARG A 44 -19.36 -25.32 19.01
C ARG A 44 -20.88 -25.35 18.93
N GLN A 45 -21.46 -24.88 17.82
CA GLN A 45 -22.90 -24.89 17.55
C GLN A 45 -23.34 -26.04 16.64
N ASN A 46 -22.45 -27.00 16.32
CA ASN A 46 -22.73 -28.13 15.43
C ASN A 46 -23.17 -27.71 14.00
N LEU A 47 -22.81 -26.48 13.58
CA LEU A 47 -23.11 -25.94 12.26
C LEU A 47 -21.96 -26.22 11.27
N SER A 48 -22.29 -26.27 9.98
CA SER A 48 -21.31 -26.49 8.90
C SER A 48 -20.30 -25.34 8.81
N SER A 49 -19.03 -25.68 8.57
CA SER A 49 -17.96 -24.71 8.35
C SER A 49 -18.22 -23.88 7.09
N VAL A 50 -18.24 -22.55 7.22
CA VAL A 50 -18.42 -21.63 6.09
C VAL A 50 -17.09 -20.97 5.75
N HIS A 51 -16.65 -21.09 4.49
CA HIS A 51 -15.54 -20.31 3.97
C HIS A 51 -16.03 -18.90 3.59
N VAL A 52 -15.96 -17.98 4.54
CA VAL A 52 -16.40 -16.59 4.33
C VAL A 52 -15.35 -15.76 3.56
N PHE A 53 -14.08 -16.21 3.54
CA PHE A 53 -12.98 -15.44 2.98
C PHE A 53 -12.54 -16.00 1.62
N SER A 54 -13.03 -15.40 0.54
CA SER A 54 -12.58 -15.65 -0.83
C SER A 54 -11.96 -14.37 -1.39
N VAL A 55 -10.64 -14.35 -1.57
CA VAL A 55 -9.90 -13.21 -2.11
C VAL A 55 -9.54 -13.53 -3.56
N PRO A 56 -10.28 -13.01 -4.54
CA PRO A 56 -9.97 -13.25 -5.94
C PRO A 56 -8.70 -12.49 -6.36
N TRP A 57 -7.95 -13.03 -7.33
CA TRP A 57 -6.67 -12.44 -7.79
C TRP A 57 -6.80 -11.03 -8.34
N TRP A 58 -7.94 -10.69 -8.96
CA TRP A 58 -8.16 -9.33 -9.43
C TRP A 58 -8.19 -8.32 -8.27
N LEU A 59 -8.68 -8.71 -7.10
CA LEU A 59 -8.76 -7.83 -5.93
C LEU A 59 -7.36 -7.56 -5.38
N VAL A 60 -6.51 -8.59 -5.32
CA VAL A 60 -5.08 -8.45 -4.96
C VAL A 60 -4.36 -7.49 -5.91
N LEU A 61 -4.51 -7.68 -7.22
CA LEU A 61 -3.90 -6.82 -8.23
C LEU A 61 -4.39 -5.37 -8.11
N SER A 62 -5.70 -5.19 -7.92
CA SER A 62 -6.29 -3.85 -7.74
C SER A 62 -5.80 -3.15 -6.47
N ALA A 63 -5.62 -3.88 -5.37
CA ALA A 63 -5.12 -3.34 -4.12
C ALA A 63 -3.67 -2.85 -4.24
N ILE A 64 -2.82 -3.64 -4.90
CA ILE A 64 -1.43 -3.25 -5.16
C ILE A 64 -1.38 -2.05 -6.11
N ALA A 65 -2.14 -2.08 -7.20
CA ALA A 65 -2.21 -0.95 -8.14
C ALA A 65 -2.70 0.33 -7.44
N PHE A 66 -3.72 0.21 -6.59
CA PHE A 66 -4.24 1.33 -5.81
C PHE A 66 -3.19 1.88 -4.83
N ALA A 67 -2.46 1.02 -4.12
CA ALA A 67 -1.40 1.43 -3.21
C ALA A 67 -0.30 2.23 -3.93
N ILE A 68 0.10 1.80 -5.13
CA ILE A 68 1.07 2.52 -5.98
C ILE A 68 0.51 3.87 -6.43
N VAL A 69 -0.75 3.93 -6.88
CA VAL A 69 -1.35 5.20 -7.31
C VAL A 69 -1.42 6.20 -6.15
N VAL A 70 -1.83 5.73 -4.96
CA VAL A 70 -1.89 6.57 -3.76
C VAL A 70 -0.50 7.02 -3.32
N SER A 71 0.50 6.13 -3.33
CA SER A 71 1.87 6.51 -2.95
C SER A 71 2.49 7.50 -3.94
N LEU A 72 2.28 7.32 -5.24
CA LEU A 72 2.72 8.24 -6.27
C LEU A 72 2.02 9.59 -6.14
N ALA A 73 0.71 9.62 -5.89
CA ALA A 73 -0.03 10.86 -5.65
C ALA A 73 0.50 11.60 -4.41
N ALA A 74 0.76 10.86 -3.33
CA ALA A 74 1.35 11.40 -2.11
C ALA A 74 2.79 11.89 -2.30
N GLY A 75 3.57 11.26 -3.19
CA GLY A 75 4.95 11.65 -3.53
C GLY A 75 5.06 12.77 -4.56
N LEU A 76 4.09 12.90 -5.48
CA LEU A 76 4.08 13.95 -6.50
C LEU A 76 3.94 15.35 -5.88
N TYR A 77 3.11 15.49 -4.86
CA TYR A 77 2.89 16.75 -4.16
C TYR A 77 4.18 17.34 -3.54
N PRO A 78 4.93 16.62 -2.70
CA PRO A 78 6.20 17.10 -2.15
C PRO A 78 7.28 17.25 -3.23
N ALA A 79 7.34 16.36 -4.24
CA ALA A 79 8.32 16.50 -5.33
C ALA A 79 8.10 17.78 -6.16
N ALA A 80 6.85 18.15 -6.43
CA ALA A 80 6.51 19.39 -7.11
C ALA A 80 6.83 20.62 -6.27
N ARG A 81 6.75 20.52 -4.93
CA ARG A 81 7.15 21.57 -4.00
C ARG A 81 8.67 21.70 -3.88
N ALA A 82 9.39 20.58 -3.79
CA ALA A 82 10.85 20.54 -3.69
C ALA A 82 11.54 21.09 -4.94
N ALA A 83 11.01 20.79 -6.13
CA ALA A 83 11.53 21.33 -7.39
C ALA A 83 11.33 22.86 -7.56
N ARG A 84 10.59 23.51 -6.67
CA ARG A 84 10.39 24.98 -6.67
C ARG A 84 11.25 25.68 -5.62
N LEU A 85 11.94 24.94 -4.74
CA LEU A 85 12.89 25.52 -3.80
C LEU A 85 14.15 25.92 -4.57
N ASN A 86 14.44 27.22 -4.61
CA ASN A 86 15.59 27.74 -5.33
C ASN A 86 16.89 27.21 -4.68
N PRO A 87 17.73 26.46 -5.40
CA PRO A 87 19.00 25.95 -4.87
C PRO A 87 19.95 27.09 -4.44
N VAL A 88 19.75 28.29 -4.96
CA VAL A 88 20.52 29.51 -4.62
C VAL A 88 20.21 30.03 -3.21
N GLU A 89 19.00 29.81 -2.66
CA GLU A 89 18.70 30.21 -1.27
C GLU A 89 19.29 29.23 -0.25
N ALA A 90 19.43 27.95 -0.61
CA ALA A 90 20.03 26.94 0.26
C ALA A 90 21.54 27.16 0.46
N LEU A 91 22.23 27.71 -0.55
CA LEU A 91 23.66 28.03 -0.51
C LEU A 91 23.99 29.37 0.17
N ARG A 92 22.99 30.24 0.37
CA ARG A 92 23.19 31.57 0.98
C ARG A 92 22.96 31.58 2.49
N TYR A 93 22.46 30.47 3.04
CA TYR A 93 22.30 30.26 4.47
C TYR A 93 23.48 29.50 5.10
N GLU A 94 24.54 29.25 4.33
CA GLU A 94 25.86 28.84 4.82
C GLU A 94 26.88 29.98 4.65
#